data_AF-A0A5B8MRN5-F1
#
_entry.id   AF-A0A5B8MRN5-F1
#
_cell.length_a   1.000
_cell.length_b   1.000
_cell.length_c   1.000
_cell.angle_alpha   90.00
_cell.angle_beta   90.00
_cell.angle_gamma   90.00
#
_symmetry.space_group_name_H-M   'P 1'
#
loop_
_entity.id
_entity.type
_entity.pdbx_description
1 polymer ?
#
loop_
_entity_poly.entity_id
_entity_poly.type
_entity_poly.pdbx_seq_one_letter_code
_entity_poly.pdbx_strand_id
1 'polypeptide(L)'
;MDRVTDEEAARASIGGKEAAVSSRVEEETLSTCEEEASSSDSVLMQGHLWKRSMYMKRWNKRYFELTDNCLRYKASEKKAGTYRGVVPASTWRTVGLLPKLKAHENWTGFYIHTSDDSIALASETLEDAQHWVSCLERVRAGGEKKETSGLGVEEVVVLSPGSPAADATPTVTMKHRPSFSLPSFRPRSQTLVDQQVDKDADEQFTLVSGMLEDIIKKKDSALHEMEELIGEKDAALREMEDRNEELEKLNEDLKAQLAASREQNEELSAQIDKAIMQLNERTRMHGDLELEHLKLQDQVESVQTALTTPFWKSPKKKSPTKKGKRK
;
A
#
# COMPACT_ATOMS: atom_id res chain seq x y z
N MET A 1 -64.79 3.94 -18.15
CA MET A 1 -64.15 5.17 -17.64
C MET A 1 -62.95 5.43 -18.49
N ASP A 2 -63.15 6.42 -19.35
CA ASP A 2 -62.32 6.89 -20.44
C ASP A 2 -60.95 7.42 -19.99
N ARG A 3 -59.92 7.25 -20.82
CA ARG A 3 -59.27 8.37 -21.53
C ARG A 3 -58.10 7.92 -22.40
N VAL A 4 -58.23 8.32 -23.66
CA VAL A 4 -57.23 8.43 -24.72
C VAL A 4 -56.25 9.58 -24.41
N THR A 5 -54.99 9.46 -24.84
CA THR A 5 -54.23 10.53 -25.53
C THR A 5 -53.01 9.92 -26.23
N ASP A 6 -53.09 9.88 -27.56
CA ASP A 6 -51.96 9.97 -28.49
C ASP A 6 -51.37 11.39 -28.50
N GLU A 7 -50.23 11.55 -29.21
CA GLU A 7 -49.47 12.77 -29.60
C GLU A 7 -48.09 12.88 -28.95
N GLU A 8 -46.98 13.18 -29.63
CA GLU A 8 -46.69 13.38 -31.05
C GLU A 8 -45.16 13.46 -31.18
N ALA A 9 -44.64 12.99 -32.32
CA ALA A 9 -43.26 13.11 -32.73
C ALA A 9 -43.00 14.42 -33.49
N ALA A 10 -41.90 15.13 -33.17
CA ALA A 10 -41.19 16.02 -34.11
C ALA A 10 -39.80 16.37 -33.52
N ARG A 11 -38.67 15.94 -34.11
CA ARG A 11 -37.95 16.51 -35.28
C ARG A 11 -37.29 17.89 -35.05
N ALA A 12 -35.95 17.88 -35.00
CA ALA A 12 -34.99 18.76 -35.71
C ALA A 12 -33.63 18.66 -34.97
N SER A 13 -32.50 18.18 -35.51
CA SER A 13 -31.77 18.50 -36.75
C SER A 13 -31.19 19.92 -36.77
N ILE A 14 -29.94 20.01 -37.28
CA ILE A 14 -29.05 21.18 -37.45
C ILE A 14 -28.16 21.42 -36.21
N GLY A 15 -26.82 21.39 -36.27
CA GLY A 15 -25.89 21.27 -37.37
C GLY A 15 -24.53 21.88 -36.97
N GLY A 16 -23.44 21.23 -37.40
CA GLY A 16 -22.08 21.76 -37.71
C GLY A 16 -21.39 22.81 -36.81
N LYS A 17 -20.08 22.88 -36.65
CA LYS A 17 -18.96 22.48 -37.52
C LYS A 17 -17.64 22.75 -36.75
N GLU A 18 -16.63 21.96 -37.10
CA GLU A 18 -15.23 22.36 -37.32
C GLU A 18 -14.48 23.15 -36.22
N ALA A 19 -13.55 22.48 -35.56
CA ALA A 19 -12.16 22.91 -35.61
C ALA A 19 -11.27 21.67 -35.73
N ALA A 20 -10.58 21.63 -36.87
CA ALA A 20 -9.75 20.55 -37.34
C ALA A 20 -8.32 20.65 -36.78
N VAL A 21 -7.55 19.59 -37.05
CA VAL A 21 -6.08 19.57 -37.17
C VAL A 21 -5.28 19.56 -35.86
N SER A 22 -4.82 18.37 -35.49
CA SER A 22 -3.37 18.10 -35.54
C SER A 22 -3.11 16.60 -35.59
N SER A 23 -2.97 16.10 -36.82
CA SER A 23 -2.28 14.84 -37.10
C SER A 23 -0.78 15.04 -36.93
N ARG A 24 -0.10 14.20 -36.14
CA ARG A 24 1.33 13.96 -36.36
C ARG A 24 1.76 12.61 -35.80
N VAL A 25 1.82 11.64 -36.72
CA VAL A 25 2.77 10.52 -36.81
C VAL A 25 3.23 9.92 -35.47
N GLU A 26 2.55 8.87 -35.02
CA GLU A 26 3.13 7.87 -34.12
C GLU A 26 3.32 6.59 -34.94
N GLU A 27 4.43 6.52 -35.65
CA GLU A 27 4.96 5.30 -36.26
C GLU A 27 6.45 5.23 -35.95
N GLU A 28 6.91 4.02 -35.62
CA GLU A 28 8.31 3.58 -35.48
C GLU A 28 9.08 3.96 -34.21
N THR A 29 8.89 3.15 -33.16
CA THR A 29 9.99 2.27 -32.68
C THR A 29 9.44 0.88 -32.39
N LEU A 30 9.35 0.08 -33.45
CA LEU A 30 9.27 -1.38 -33.36
C LEU A 30 10.58 -1.88 -32.74
N SER A 31 10.53 -2.23 -31.45
CA SER A 31 11.42 -3.24 -30.89
C SER A 31 10.58 -4.50 -30.71
N THR A 32 10.68 -5.38 -31.69
CA THR A 32 10.09 -6.71 -31.76
C THR A 32 10.54 -7.53 -30.55
N CYS A 33 9.63 -7.76 -29.61
CA CYS A 33 9.67 -8.89 -28.68
C CYS A 33 8.27 -9.51 -28.73
N GLU A 34 7.97 -10.20 -29.82
CA GLU A 34 6.79 -11.04 -29.93
C GLU A 34 7.00 -12.35 -29.17
N GLU A 35 5.95 -12.74 -28.47
CA GLU A 35 5.59 -14.11 -28.07
C GLU A 35 6.54 -14.89 -27.16
N GLU A 36 6.40 -14.66 -25.85
CA GLU A 36 6.45 -15.76 -24.86
C GLU A 36 5.19 -15.66 -23.98
N ALA A 37 4.04 -15.97 -24.59
CA ALA A 37 2.77 -16.18 -23.90
C ALA A 37 2.69 -17.65 -23.46
N SER A 38 3.45 -18.04 -22.44
CA SER A 38 3.39 -19.40 -21.88
C SER A 38 3.88 -19.49 -20.43
N SER A 39 3.44 -18.58 -19.57
CA SER A 39 3.33 -18.85 -18.15
C SER A 39 2.08 -18.16 -17.64
N SER A 40 1.26 -18.88 -16.88
CA SER A 40 0.17 -18.32 -16.09
C SER A 40 0.78 -17.41 -15.03
N ASP A 41 1.18 -16.20 -15.43
CA ASP A 41 1.73 -15.20 -14.54
C ASP A 41 0.61 -14.78 -13.59
N SER A 42 0.71 -15.19 -12.33
CA SER A 42 -0.18 -14.70 -11.30
C SER A 42 -0.04 -13.19 -11.21
N VAL A 43 -1.15 -12.48 -11.42
CA VAL A 43 -1.20 -11.03 -11.20
C VAL A 43 -1.11 -10.80 -9.70
N LEU A 44 0.05 -10.30 -9.25
CA LEU A 44 0.30 -9.97 -7.85
C LEU A 44 -0.51 -8.76 -7.42
N MET A 45 -0.62 -7.79 -8.32
CA MET A 45 -1.33 -6.55 -8.03
C MET A 45 -1.80 -5.86 -9.30
N GLN A 46 -2.96 -5.23 -9.23
CA GLN A 46 -3.54 -4.49 -10.34
C GLN A 46 -4.26 -3.25 -9.84
N GLY A 47 -4.29 -2.21 -10.66
CA GLY A 47 -4.98 -0.97 -10.28
C GLY A 47 -4.71 0.20 -11.21
N HIS A 48 -5.44 1.29 -10.98
CA HIS A 48 -5.25 2.53 -11.73
C HIS A 48 -4.15 3.38 -11.10
N LEU A 49 -3.18 3.79 -11.92
CA LEU A 49 -2.13 4.73 -11.51
C LEU A 49 -2.00 5.85 -12.54
N TRP A 50 -1.42 6.96 -12.11
CA TRP A 50 -1.05 8.07 -12.96
C TRP A 50 0.40 7.88 -13.42
N LYS A 51 0.61 7.75 -14.74
CA LYS A 51 1.95 7.67 -15.35
C LYS A 51 2.34 9.01 -15.94
N ARG A 52 3.54 9.49 -15.63
CA ARG A 52 4.10 10.67 -16.30
C ARG A 52 4.57 10.29 -17.71
N SER A 53 4.10 11.04 -18.71
CA SER A 53 4.60 10.96 -20.08
C SER A 53 6.05 11.43 -20.11
N MET A 54 6.92 10.66 -20.75
CA MET A 54 8.35 10.97 -20.88
C MET A 54 8.56 12.24 -21.72
N TYR A 55 7.94 12.30 -22.90
CA TYR A 55 8.08 13.42 -23.84
C TYR A 55 7.26 14.65 -23.42
N MET A 56 5.97 14.46 -23.13
CA MET A 56 5.05 15.58 -22.88
C MET A 56 5.01 16.02 -21.41
N LYS A 57 5.65 15.28 -20.51
CA LYS A 57 5.66 15.52 -19.05
C LYS A 57 4.27 15.63 -18.39
N ARG A 58 3.20 15.21 -19.07
CA ARG A 58 1.81 15.17 -18.58
C ARG A 58 1.51 13.85 -17.87
N TRP A 59 0.64 13.89 -16.85
CA TRP A 59 0.15 12.71 -16.15
C TRP A 59 -1.03 12.10 -16.89
N ASN A 60 -1.00 10.78 -17.10
CA ASN A 60 -2.09 10.03 -17.72
C ASN A 60 -2.52 8.87 -16.82
N LYS A 61 -3.82 8.75 -16.57
CA LYS A 61 -4.38 7.59 -15.87
C LYS A 61 -4.28 6.36 -16.77
N ARG A 62 -3.70 5.28 -16.23
CA ARG A 62 -3.49 4.00 -16.90
C ARG A 62 -3.79 2.87 -15.92
N TYR A 63 -4.22 1.73 -16.46
CA TYR A 63 -4.42 0.53 -15.67
C TYR A 63 -3.14 -0.28 -15.69
N PHE A 64 -2.59 -0.59 -14.52
CA PHE A 64 -1.35 -1.33 -14.35
C PHE A 64 -1.64 -2.72 -13.82
N GLU A 65 -0.88 -3.69 -14.32
CA GLU A 65 -0.88 -5.09 -13.90
C GLU A 65 0.56 -5.47 -13.57
N LEU A 66 0.80 -5.78 -12.31
CA LEU A 66 2.08 -6.27 -11.79
C LEU A 66 2.04 -7.79 -11.73
N THR A 67 3.02 -8.40 -12.37
CA THR A 67 3.29 -9.84 -12.35
C THR A 67 4.70 -10.09 -11.81
N ASP A 68 5.03 -11.35 -11.52
CA ASP A 68 6.34 -11.73 -10.97
C ASP A 68 7.53 -11.32 -11.87
N ASN A 69 7.29 -11.18 -13.18
CA ASN A 69 8.35 -10.94 -14.15
C ASN A 69 8.32 -9.55 -14.79
N CYS A 70 7.20 -8.83 -14.72
CA CYS A 70 7.07 -7.53 -15.37
C CYS A 70 5.89 -6.71 -14.84
N LEU A 71 5.99 -5.40 -15.06
CA LEU A 71 4.92 -4.43 -14.87
C LEU A 71 4.37 -4.03 -16.25
N ARG A 72 3.09 -4.27 -16.48
CA ARG A 72 2.42 -3.98 -17.75
C ARG A 72 1.36 -2.92 -17.55
N TYR A 73 1.07 -2.13 -18.57
CA TYR A 73 -0.02 -1.17 -18.49
C TYR A 73 -0.86 -1.06 -19.76
N LYS A 74 -2.15 -0.79 -19.57
CA LYS A 74 -3.17 -0.59 -20.60
C LYS A 74 -3.75 0.81 -20.51
N ALA A 75 -4.38 1.26 -21.60
CA ALA A 75 -5.06 2.56 -21.63
C ALA A 75 -6.27 2.61 -20.68
N SER A 76 -6.99 1.50 -20.55
CA SER A 76 -8.15 1.33 -19.68
C SER A 76 -8.36 -0.16 -19.41
N GLU A 77 -8.91 -0.50 -18.25
CA GLU A 77 -9.25 -1.86 -17.83
C GLU A 77 -10.13 -2.61 -18.84
N LYS A 78 -11.16 -1.93 -19.39
CA LYS A 78 -12.15 -2.53 -20.30
C LYS A 78 -11.60 -2.87 -21.69
N LYS A 79 -10.42 -2.37 -22.05
CA LYS A 79 -9.78 -2.66 -23.34
C LYS A 79 -8.95 -3.92 -23.22
N ALA A 80 -9.61 -5.06 -23.34
CA ALA A 80 -8.96 -6.35 -23.49
C ALA A 80 -8.16 -6.35 -24.81
N GLY A 81 -6.83 -6.43 -24.73
CA GLY A 81 -6.03 -6.90 -25.87
C GLY A 81 -4.79 -6.11 -26.26
N THR A 82 -4.54 -4.90 -25.75
CA THR A 82 -3.31 -4.18 -26.14
C THR A 82 -2.67 -3.45 -24.97
N TYR A 83 -1.58 -4.04 -24.47
CA TYR A 83 -0.67 -3.35 -23.57
C TYR A 83 0.00 -2.20 -24.30
N ARG A 84 0.03 -1.03 -23.67
CA ARG A 84 0.72 0.17 -24.18
C ARG A 84 2.21 0.17 -23.87
N GLY A 85 2.63 -0.70 -22.96
CA GLY A 85 4.02 -0.87 -22.58
C GLY A 85 4.18 -1.98 -21.56
N VAL A 86 5.36 -2.57 -21.56
CA VAL A 86 5.81 -3.61 -20.65
C VAL A 86 7.15 -3.19 -20.10
N VAL A 87 7.32 -3.27 -18.79
CA VAL A 87 8.56 -2.95 -18.09
C VAL A 87 9.02 -4.23 -17.39
N PRO A 88 10.00 -4.96 -17.97
CA PRO A 88 10.50 -6.20 -17.37
C PRO A 88 11.15 -5.96 -16.01
N ALA A 89 10.88 -6.82 -15.03
CA ALA A 89 11.41 -6.71 -13.67
C ALA A 89 12.95 -6.77 -13.64
N SER A 90 13.56 -7.51 -14.57
CA SER A 90 15.01 -7.59 -14.76
C SER A 90 15.67 -6.24 -15.04
N THR A 91 14.92 -5.24 -15.50
CA THR A 91 15.47 -3.91 -15.81
C THR A 91 15.42 -2.96 -14.61
N TRP A 92 14.74 -3.32 -13.51
CA TRP A 92 14.49 -2.42 -12.39
C TRP A 92 15.72 -2.34 -11.48
N ARG A 93 16.33 -1.17 -11.39
CA ARG A 93 17.46 -0.91 -10.49
C ARG A 93 17.02 -0.45 -9.13
N THR A 94 16.06 0.48 -9.06
CA THR A 94 15.61 1.10 -7.80
C THR A 94 14.13 1.46 -7.90
N VAL A 95 13.39 1.22 -6.82
CA VAL A 95 12.01 1.71 -6.67
C VAL A 95 11.96 2.57 -5.41
N GLY A 96 11.22 3.68 -5.44
CA GLY A 96 11.14 4.55 -4.28
C GLY A 96 10.05 5.60 -4.36
N LEU A 97 9.68 6.14 -3.20
CA LEU A 97 8.77 7.27 -3.11
C LEU A 97 9.43 8.55 -3.63
N LEU A 98 8.64 9.42 -4.25
CA LEU A 98 9.05 10.76 -4.63
C LEU A 98 8.66 11.77 -3.54
N PRO A 99 9.40 12.88 -3.40
CA PRO A 99 8.93 14.02 -2.62
C PRO A 99 7.56 14.51 -3.12
N LYS A 100 6.81 15.19 -2.24
CA LYS A 100 5.48 15.71 -2.55
C LYS A 100 5.48 16.48 -3.88
N LEU A 101 4.54 16.12 -4.76
CA LEU A 101 4.40 16.67 -6.09
C LEU A 101 3.77 18.07 -6.00
N LYS A 102 4.54 19.13 -6.31
CA LYS A 102 4.04 20.52 -6.30
C LYS A 102 2.79 20.76 -7.17
N ALA A 103 2.66 20.02 -8.27
CA ALA A 103 1.54 20.17 -9.20
C ALA A 103 0.26 19.45 -8.75
N HIS A 104 0.39 18.46 -7.86
CA HIS A 104 -0.70 17.61 -7.41
C HIS A 104 -0.47 17.24 -5.94
N GLU A 105 -0.87 18.15 -5.04
CA GLU A 105 -0.60 18.00 -3.60
C GLU A 105 -1.25 16.76 -2.98
N ASN A 106 -2.39 16.33 -3.55
CA ASN A 106 -3.13 15.16 -3.09
C ASN A 106 -2.58 13.85 -3.66
N TRP A 107 -1.58 13.87 -4.54
CA TRP A 107 -1.03 12.66 -5.12
C TRP A 107 0.31 12.31 -4.50
N THR A 108 0.48 11.03 -4.20
CA THR A 108 1.77 10.50 -3.75
C THR A 108 2.49 9.91 -4.95
N GLY A 109 3.59 10.54 -5.34
CA GLY A 109 4.45 10.08 -6.43
C GLY A 109 5.42 9.00 -5.97
N PHE A 110 5.78 8.11 -6.88
CA PHE A 110 6.88 7.16 -6.73
C PHE A 110 7.54 6.92 -8.09
N TYR A 111 8.71 6.32 -8.11
CA TYR A 111 9.46 6.07 -9.34
C TYR A 111 10.02 4.66 -9.41
N ILE A 112 10.20 4.19 -10.65
CA ILE A 112 10.94 2.98 -10.99
C ILE A 112 12.11 3.42 -11.87
N HIS A 113 13.33 3.27 -11.38
CA HIS A 113 14.53 3.53 -12.15
C HIS A 113 14.92 2.25 -12.89
N THR A 114 14.93 2.32 -14.21
CA THR A 114 15.43 1.25 -15.10
C THR A 114 16.81 1.61 -15.63
N SER A 115 17.49 0.68 -16.29
CA SER A 115 18.81 0.96 -16.89
C SER A 115 18.77 2.06 -17.95
N ASP A 116 17.67 2.18 -18.67
CA ASP A 116 17.57 3.12 -19.79
C ASP A 116 16.87 4.42 -19.35
N ASP A 117 15.83 4.31 -18.52
CA ASP A 117 14.98 5.43 -18.15
C ASP A 117 14.40 5.35 -16.74
N SER A 118 13.88 6.46 -16.23
CA SER A 118 13.07 6.50 -15.00
C SER A 118 11.59 6.69 -15.32
N ILE A 119 10.76 5.83 -14.74
CA ILE A 119 9.31 5.89 -14.88
C ILE A 119 8.74 6.50 -13.61
N ALA A 120 8.16 7.69 -13.71
CA ALA A 120 7.44 8.31 -12.61
C ALA A 120 5.95 7.92 -12.63
N LEU A 121 5.48 7.40 -11.50
CA LEU A 121 4.11 6.96 -11.23
C LEU A 121 3.55 7.75 -10.05
N ALA A 122 2.23 7.78 -9.91
CA ALA A 122 1.56 8.38 -8.75
C ALA A 122 0.23 7.69 -8.46
N SER A 123 -0.12 7.63 -7.18
CA SER A 123 -1.42 7.20 -6.66
C SER A 123 -2.14 8.35 -5.97
N GLU A 124 -3.45 8.18 -5.76
CA GLU A 124 -4.30 9.16 -5.10
C GLU A 124 -4.12 9.15 -3.56
N THR A 125 -3.61 8.05 -3.00
CA THR A 125 -3.33 7.92 -1.56
C THR A 125 -1.87 7.53 -1.30
N LEU A 126 -1.34 7.90 -0.13
CA LEU A 126 0.01 7.51 0.31
C LEU A 126 0.11 5.99 0.54
N GLU A 127 -0.92 5.41 1.15
CA GLU A 127 -0.99 3.98 1.44
C GLU A 127 -0.92 3.15 0.16
N ASP A 128 -1.66 3.53 -0.88
CA ASP A 128 -1.58 2.87 -2.19
C ASP A 128 -0.16 2.96 -2.77
N ALA A 129 0.48 4.14 -2.74
CA ALA A 129 1.84 4.29 -3.25
C ALA A 129 2.82 3.38 -2.50
N GLN A 130 2.71 3.31 -1.17
CA GLN A 130 3.54 2.45 -0.33
C GLN A 130 3.31 0.97 -0.63
N HIS A 131 2.05 0.57 -0.85
CA HIS A 131 1.70 -0.79 -1.24
C HIS A 131 2.29 -1.15 -2.61
N TRP A 132 2.19 -0.25 -3.59
CA TRP A 132 2.85 -0.40 -4.91
C TRP A 132 4.36 -0.52 -4.81
N VAL A 133 5.02 0.38 -4.09
CA VAL A 133 6.48 0.35 -3.90
C VAL A 133 6.90 -0.95 -3.23
N SER A 134 6.20 -1.41 -2.19
CA SER A 134 6.51 -2.65 -1.47
C SER A 134 6.38 -3.89 -2.36
N CYS A 135 5.33 -3.96 -3.18
CA CYS A 135 5.14 -5.07 -4.12
C CYS A 135 6.19 -5.08 -5.23
N LEU A 136 6.52 -3.91 -5.80
CA LEU A 136 7.57 -3.79 -6.82
C LEU A 136 8.94 -4.17 -6.27
N GLU A 137 9.25 -3.77 -5.04
CA GLU A 137 10.49 -4.13 -4.34
C GLU A 137 10.60 -5.62 -4.07
N ARG A 138 9.49 -6.27 -3.68
CA ARG A 138 9.44 -7.73 -3.51
C ARG A 138 9.73 -8.47 -4.81
N VAL A 139 9.15 -8.01 -5.91
CA VAL A 139 9.39 -8.59 -7.25
C VAL A 139 10.84 -8.40 -7.67
N ARG A 140 11.39 -7.19 -7.47
CA ARG A 140 12.81 -6.89 -7.74
C ARG A 140 13.75 -7.82 -6.97
N ALA A 141 13.53 -7.97 -5.67
CA ALA A 141 14.36 -8.83 -4.81
C ALA A 141 14.14 -10.33 -5.06
N GLY A 142 12.94 -10.72 -5.49
CA GLY A 142 12.59 -12.10 -5.81
C GLY A 142 13.20 -12.61 -7.12
N GLY A 143 13.47 -11.71 -8.08
CA GLY A 143 14.07 -12.04 -9.38
C GLY A 143 15.49 -12.61 -9.30
N GLU A 144 16.20 -12.40 -8.20
CA GLU A 144 17.59 -12.86 -8.03
C GLU A 144 17.72 -14.25 -7.39
N LYS A 145 16.63 -14.85 -6.87
CA LYS A 145 16.71 -16.05 -6.02
C LYS A 145 16.09 -17.33 -6.62
N LYS A 146 16.08 -17.48 -7.94
CA LYS A 146 15.52 -18.67 -8.58
C LYS A 146 16.55 -19.58 -9.25
N GLU A 147 17.69 -19.83 -8.60
CA GLU A 147 18.53 -21.00 -8.88
C GLU A 147 19.26 -21.49 -7.60
N THR A 148 18.54 -21.98 -6.59
CA THR A 148 19.04 -23.08 -5.75
C THR A 148 17.85 -23.85 -5.15
N SER A 149 17.73 -25.12 -5.53
CA SER A 149 17.12 -26.23 -4.76
C SER A 149 16.99 -25.95 -3.25
N GLY A 150 15.85 -26.18 -2.61
CA GLY A 150 15.34 -27.51 -2.32
C GLY A 150 15.71 -27.93 -0.89
N LEU A 151 14.68 -28.18 -0.05
CA LEU A 151 14.69 -28.89 1.25
C LEU A 151 15.29 -28.20 2.49
N GLY A 152 14.55 -28.30 3.61
CA GLY A 152 14.95 -28.01 5.01
C GLY A 152 14.52 -26.61 5.46
N VAL A 153 13.43 -26.40 6.20
CA VAL A 153 13.09 -26.82 7.59
C VAL A 153 14.16 -26.40 8.61
N GLU A 154 13.74 -25.49 9.49
CA GLU A 154 14.38 -24.98 10.72
C GLU A 154 15.64 -24.11 10.52
N GLU A 155 15.88 -23.04 11.27
CA GLU A 155 15.59 -22.79 12.68
C GLU A 155 15.56 -21.26 12.94
N VAL A 156 14.65 -20.84 13.80
CA VAL A 156 14.52 -19.45 14.27
C VAL A 156 15.67 -19.14 15.22
N VAL A 157 16.72 -18.48 14.72
CA VAL A 157 17.73 -17.87 15.60
C VAL A 157 17.30 -16.45 15.93
N VAL A 158 16.75 -16.31 17.14
CA VAL A 158 16.55 -15.05 17.85
C VAL A 158 17.93 -14.46 18.16
N LEU A 159 18.28 -13.33 17.55
CA LEU A 159 19.42 -12.51 17.99
C LEU A 159 18.91 -11.23 18.64
N SER A 160 19.19 -11.13 19.94
CA SER A 160 19.05 -9.94 20.78
C SER A 160 19.77 -8.71 20.20
N PRO A 161 19.23 -7.50 20.37
CA PRO A 161 20.04 -6.29 20.27
C PRO A 161 20.64 -5.94 21.65
N GLY A 162 21.91 -6.31 21.84
CA GLY A 162 22.76 -5.72 22.87
C GLY A 162 23.41 -4.45 22.32
N SER A 163 23.08 -3.32 22.94
CA SER A 163 23.86 -2.07 22.81
C SER A 163 25.22 -2.25 23.51
N PRO A 164 26.31 -1.59 23.05
CA PRO A 164 26.62 -0.32 23.69
C PRO A 164 27.25 0.76 22.79
N ALA A 165 27.10 1.97 23.30
CA ALA A 165 27.78 3.22 22.98
C ALA A 165 29.21 3.11 22.40
N ALA A 166 29.45 3.87 21.34
CA ALA A 166 30.75 4.45 21.02
C ALA A 166 30.56 5.77 20.27
N ASP A 167 30.70 6.83 21.06
CA ASP A 167 31.36 8.10 20.75
C ASP A 167 32.02 8.19 19.35
N ALA A 168 31.47 9.05 18.48
CA ALA A 168 32.19 9.56 17.32
C ALA A 168 31.54 10.89 16.86
N THR A 169 32.11 11.97 17.36
CA THR A 169 31.96 13.34 16.89
C THR A 169 32.39 13.45 15.41
N PRO A 170 31.58 14.01 14.50
CA PRO A 170 32.11 14.49 13.23
C PRO A 170 32.57 15.96 13.37
N THR A 171 33.88 16.09 13.39
CA THR A 171 34.69 17.29 13.25
C THR A 171 34.15 18.25 12.18
N VAL A 172 33.92 19.48 12.62
CA VAL A 172 33.70 20.69 11.82
C VAL A 172 34.85 20.90 10.85
N THR A 173 34.62 20.74 9.54
CA THR A 173 35.48 21.29 8.49
C THR A 173 34.82 22.53 7.90
N MET A 174 35.11 23.69 8.51
CA MET A 174 34.81 25.01 7.95
C MET A 174 35.64 25.22 6.69
N LYS A 175 34.99 25.19 5.53
CA LYS A 175 35.63 25.49 4.24
C LYS A 175 35.72 27.02 4.08
N HIS A 176 36.95 27.48 3.94
CA HIS A 176 37.37 28.86 3.70
C HIS A 176 36.65 29.54 2.51
N ARG A 177 36.13 30.76 2.80
CA ARG A 177 36.14 32.04 2.04
C ARG A 177 35.88 32.03 0.51
N PRO A 178 35.19 33.09 0.02
CA PRO A 178 35.96 34.29 -0.31
C PRO A 178 35.45 35.55 0.39
N SER A 179 36.42 36.34 0.86
CA SER A 179 36.24 37.69 1.34
C SER A 179 35.79 38.61 0.22
N PHE A 180 34.64 39.24 0.40
CA PHE A 180 34.33 40.48 -0.29
C PHE A 180 35.18 41.59 0.31
N SER A 181 36.24 41.99 -0.39
CA SER A 181 36.97 43.22 -0.12
C SER A 181 36.08 44.41 -0.51
N LEU A 182 35.65 45.18 0.47
CA LEU A 182 35.03 46.49 0.27
C LEU A 182 36.01 47.41 -0.48
N PRO A 183 35.57 48.15 -1.51
CA PRO A 183 36.40 49.17 -2.13
C PRO A 183 36.68 50.28 -1.11
N SER A 184 37.96 50.46 -0.79
CA SER A 184 38.48 51.59 -0.02
C SER A 184 38.15 52.90 -0.75
N PHE A 185 37.17 53.63 -0.23
CA PHE A 185 36.94 55.02 -0.60
C PHE A 185 38.11 55.85 -0.08
N ARG A 186 38.97 56.31 -0.99
CA ARG A 186 39.91 57.40 -0.72
C ARG A 186 39.14 58.72 -0.81
N PRO A 187 39.17 59.59 0.21
CA PRO A 187 38.76 60.97 0.03
C PRO A 187 39.82 61.66 -0.82
N ARG A 188 39.49 61.94 -2.07
CA ARG A 188 40.32 62.78 -2.94
C ARG A 188 40.10 64.22 -2.50
N SER A 189 41.04 64.73 -1.70
CA SER A 189 41.19 66.16 -1.49
C SER A 189 41.44 66.81 -2.85
N GLN A 190 40.45 67.53 -3.36
CA GLN A 190 40.65 68.50 -4.43
C GLN A 190 40.09 69.85 -3.99
N THR A 191 40.98 70.81 -4.13
CA THR A 191 40.91 72.20 -3.73
C THR A 191 39.83 72.96 -4.49
N LEU A 192 39.08 73.79 -3.74
CA LEU A 192 38.84 75.20 -4.04
C LEU A 192 38.05 75.46 -5.35
N VAL A 193 36.72 75.40 -5.24
CA VAL A 193 35.80 76.28 -5.97
C VAL A 193 34.70 76.72 -5.00
N ASP A 194 34.65 78.04 -4.81
CA ASP A 194 33.73 78.80 -3.98
C ASP A 194 32.25 78.60 -4.36
N GLN A 195 31.43 78.52 -3.30
CA GLN A 195 30.07 79.05 -3.22
C GLN A 195 29.06 78.62 -4.28
N GLN A 196 28.68 77.33 -4.32
CA GLN A 196 27.34 76.94 -4.79
C GLN A 196 26.88 75.52 -4.37
N VAL A 197 27.55 74.85 -3.41
CA VAL A 197 27.40 73.37 -3.20
C VAL A 197 26.62 72.99 -1.93
N ASP A 198 26.37 73.93 -1.00
CA ASP A 198 25.77 73.57 0.29
C ASP A 198 24.25 73.28 0.22
N LYS A 199 23.53 73.79 -0.78
CA LYS A 199 22.09 73.51 -0.93
C LYS A 199 21.80 72.12 -1.52
N ASP A 200 22.61 71.66 -2.46
CA ASP A 200 22.39 70.36 -3.12
C ASP A 200 22.77 69.17 -2.23
N ALA A 201 23.68 69.37 -1.26
CA ALA A 201 24.07 68.34 -0.29
C ALA A 201 22.97 68.09 0.76
N ASP A 202 22.29 69.15 1.23
CA ASP A 202 21.17 69.04 2.17
C ASP A 202 19.94 68.40 1.51
N GLU A 203 19.69 68.68 0.23
CA GLU A 203 18.62 68.04 -0.54
C GLU A 203 18.91 66.55 -0.80
N GLN A 204 20.17 66.16 -1.05
CA GLN A 204 20.54 64.75 -1.15
C GLN A 204 20.43 64.02 0.19
N PHE A 205 20.81 64.66 1.30
CA PHE A 205 20.71 64.05 2.63
C PHE A 205 19.27 63.83 3.07
N THR A 206 18.39 64.80 2.81
CA THR A 206 16.94 64.66 3.10
C THR A 206 16.28 63.59 2.25
N LEU A 207 16.63 63.47 0.96
CA LEU A 207 16.13 62.40 0.10
C LEU A 207 16.58 61.01 0.57
N VAL A 208 17.87 60.85 0.91
CA VAL A 208 18.42 59.58 1.42
C VAL A 208 17.83 59.22 2.78
N SER A 209 17.60 60.20 3.66
CA SER A 209 16.94 60.01 4.95
C SER A 209 15.48 59.54 4.78
N GLY A 210 14.73 60.16 3.88
CA GLY A 210 13.36 59.74 3.56
C GLY A 210 13.31 58.32 2.99
N MET A 211 14.23 57.97 2.09
CA MET A 211 14.35 56.60 1.56
C MET A 211 14.70 55.59 2.66
N LEU A 212 15.57 55.96 3.63
CA LEU A 212 15.92 55.08 4.75
C LEU A 212 14.71 54.85 5.68
N GLU A 213 13.94 55.90 5.97
CA GLU A 213 12.70 55.80 6.74
C GLU A 213 11.66 54.91 6.05
N ASP A 214 11.51 55.01 4.73
CA ASP A 214 10.62 54.14 3.96
C ASP A 214 11.10 52.68 3.98
N ILE A 215 12.41 52.45 3.91
CA ILE A 215 12.99 51.11 4.04
C ILE A 215 12.74 50.53 5.44
N ILE A 216 12.87 51.34 6.50
CA ILE A 216 12.62 50.91 7.87
C ILE A 216 11.14 50.55 8.04
N LYS A 217 10.22 51.44 7.64
CA LYS A 217 8.77 51.18 7.71
C LYS A 217 8.36 49.91 6.96
N LYS A 218 8.96 49.67 5.79
CA LYS A 218 8.69 48.47 4.99
C LYS A 218 9.22 47.21 5.67
N LYS A 219 10.40 47.27 6.31
CA LYS A 219 10.94 46.16 7.11
C LYS A 219 10.09 45.88 8.35
N ASP A 220 9.65 46.92 9.06
CA ASP A 220 8.81 46.77 10.25
C ASP A 220 7.45 46.17 9.90
N SER A 221 6.86 46.57 8.77
CA SER A 221 5.62 45.98 8.26
C SER A 221 5.79 44.51 7.89
N ALA A 222 6.89 44.15 7.22
CA ALA A 222 7.20 42.77 6.86
C ALA A 222 7.51 41.89 8.08
N LEU A 223 8.14 42.46 9.12
CA LEU A 223 8.35 41.77 10.40
C LEU A 223 7.02 41.48 11.08
N HIS A 224 6.11 42.45 11.11
CA HIS A 224 4.80 42.26 11.71
C HIS A 224 3.96 41.18 11.00
N GLU A 225 3.97 41.19 9.66
CA GLU A 225 3.31 40.15 8.85
C GLU A 225 3.90 38.75 9.13
N MET A 226 5.23 38.67 9.31
CA MET A 226 5.89 37.41 9.67
C MET A 226 5.53 36.95 11.09
N GLU A 227 5.43 37.87 12.05
CA GLU A 227 5.00 37.56 13.43
C GLU A 227 3.56 37.04 13.47
N GLU A 228 2.66 37.64 12.69
CA GLU A 228 1.27 37.18 12.55
C GLU A 228 1.23 35.77 11.96
N LEU A 229 1.97 35.52 10.87
CA LEU A 229 2.03 34.21 10.24
C LEU A 229 2.64 33.14 11.16
N ILE A 230 3.66 33.48 11.96
CA ILE A 230 4.20 32.56 12.98
C ILE A 230 3.12 32.24 14.02
N GLY A 231 2.39 33.25 14.50
CA GLY A 231 1.29 33.06 15.44
C GLY A 231 0.18 32.14 14.91
N GLU A 232 -0.20 32.31 13.65
CA GLU A 232 -1.17 31.42 12.98
C GLU A 232 -0.65 29.97 12.87
N LYS A 233 0.63 29.80 12.52
CA LYS A 233 1.24 28.47 12.42
C LYS A 233 1.34 27.78 13.77
N ASP A 234 1.68 28.52 14.83
CA ASP A 234 1.72 27.99 16.20
C ASP A 234 0.32 27.59 16.68
N ALA A 235 -0.72 28.37 16.34
CA ALA A 235 -2.10 28.00 16.65
C ALA A 235 -2.54 26.73 15.92
N ALA A 236 -2.23 26.61 14.63
CA ALA A 236 -2.51 25.41 13.84
C ALA A 236 -1.75 24.18 14.34
N LEU A 237 -0.52 24.37 14.84
CA LEU A 237 0.30 23.30 15.40
C LEU A 237 -0.31 22.77 16.70
N ARG A 238 -0.76 23.65 17.61
CA ARG A 238 -1.49 23.22 18.82
C ARG A 238 -2.78 22.47 18.49
N GLU A 239 -3.55 22.94 17.53
CA GLU A 239 -4.78 22.24 17.12
C GLU A 239 -4.49 20.86 16.49
N MET A 240 -3.34 20.71 15.83
CA MET A 240 -2.87 19.40 15.35
C MET A 240 -2.44 18.48 16.50
N GLU A 241 -1.78 19.02 17.53
CA GLU A 241 -1.41 18.29 18.74
C GLU A 241 -2.65 17.78 19.48
N ASP A 242 -3.66 18.64 19.71
CA ASP A 242 -4.93 18.26 20.36
C ASP A 242 -5.64 17.12 19.59
N ARG A 243 -5.66 17.19 18.25
CA ARG A 243 -6.23 16.11 17.41
C ARG A 243 -5.43 14.81 17.51
N ASN A 244 -4.11 14.90 17.62
CA ASN A 244 -3.28 13.71 17.78
C ASN A 244 -3.53 13.05 19.14
N GLU A 245 -3.68 13.83 20.21
CA GLU A 245 -4.06 13.31 21.54
C GLU A 245 -5.44 12.61 21.50
N GLU A 246 -6.41 13.19 20.81
CA GLU A 246 -7.73 12.57 20.61
C GLU A 246 -7.64 11.24 19.84
N LEU A 247 -6.84 11.20 18.77
CA LEU A 247 -6.60 9.99 17.99
C LEU A 247 -5.88 8.91 18.80
N GLU A 248 -4.91 9.28 19.65
CA GLU A 248 -4.23 8.35 20.55
C GLU A 248 -5.22 7.72 21.53
N LYS A 249 -6.08 8.53 22.14
CA LYS A 249 -7.13 8.04 23.04
C LYS A 249 -8.09 7.08 22.35
N LEU A 250 -8.56 7.43 21.14
CA LEU A 250 -9.42 6.53 20.35
C LEU A 250 -8.73 5.21 20.00
N ASN A 251 -7.42 5.26 19.73
CA ASN A 251 -6.63 4.07 19.44
C ASN A 251 -6.47 3.18 20.68
N GLU A 252 -6.30 3.77 21.86
CA GLU A 252 -6.32 3.04 23.14
C GLU A 252 -7.68 2.38 23.40
N ASP A 253 -8.78 3.11 23.19
CA ASP A 253 -10.14 2.58 23.34
C ASP A 253 -10.41 1.42 22.37
N LEU A 254 -9.99 1.55 21.10
CA LEU A 254 -10.10 0.47 20.10
C LEU A 254 -9.26 -0.75 20.48
N LYS A 255 -8.04 -0.56 20.99
CA LYS A 255 -7.20 -1.65 21.48
C LYS A 255 -7.85 -2.37 22.67
N ALA A 256 -8.45 -1.63 23.60
CA ALA A 256 -9.18 -2.19 24.72
C ALA A 256 -10.40 -2.99 24.24
N GLN A 257 -11.14 -2.47 23.26
CA GLN A 257 -12.28 -3.17 22.65
C GLN A 257 -11.85 -4.47 21.95
N LEU A 258 -10.74 -4.45 21.21
CA LEU A 258 -10.19 -5.64 20.57
C LEU A 258 -9.74 -6.69 21.61
N ALA A 259 -9.13 -6.28 22.71
CA ALA A 259 -8.76 -7.18 23.80
C ALA A 259 -9.98 -7.84 24.43
N ALA A 260 -11.02 -7.05 24.74
CA ALA A 260 -12.28 -7.57 25.29
C ALA A 260 -12.98 -8.53 24.31
N SER A 261 -12.99 -8.23 23.01
CA SER A 261 -13.57 -9.11 22.00
C SER A 261 -12.77 -10.42 21.85
N ARG A 262 -11.44 -10.39 21.98
CA ARG A 262 -10.61 -11.60 21.99
C ARG A 262 -10.93 -12.49 23.19
N GLU A 263 -11.03 -11.92 24.38
CA GLU A 263 -11.39 -12.67 25.59
C GLU A 263 -12.76 -13.35 25.45
N GLN A 264 -13.76 -12.63 24.90
CA GLN A 264 -15.07 -13.22 24.60
C GLN A 264 -15.00 -14.36 23.59
N ASN A 265 -14.17 -14.24 22.55
CA ASN A 265 -13.98 -15.30 21.57
C ASN A 265 -13.27 -16.53 22.16
N GLU A 266 -12.31 -16.33 23.05
CA GLU A 266 -11.65 -17.42 23.78
C GLU A 266 -12.64 -18.17 24.68
N GLU A 267 -13.51 -17.45 25.39
CA GLU A 267 -14.58 -18.04 26.19
C GLU A 267 -15.59 -18.83 25.32
N LEU A 268 -16.02 -18.25 24.20
CA LEU A 268 -16.90 -18.96 23.25
C LEU A 268 -16.23 -20.20 22.67
N SER A 269 -14.94 -20.13 22.35
CA SER A 269 -14.16 -21.28 21.89
C SER A 269 -14.13 -22.39 22.94
N ALA A 270 -13.87 -22.05 24.21
CA ALA A 270 -13.87 -23.01 25.31
C ALA A 270 -15.26 -23.65 25.51
N GLN A 271 -16.34 -22.89 25.33
CA GLN A 271 -17.71 -23.42 25.37
C GLN A 271 -17.98 -24.40 24.22
N ILE A 272 -17.50 -24.11 23.02
CA ILE A 272 -17.59 -25.02 21.86
C ILE A 272 -16.84 -26.32 22.14
N ASP A 273 -15.61 -26.25 22.64
CA ASP A 273 -14.81 -27.44 22.96
C ASP A 273 -15.49 -28.31 24.02
N LYS A 274 -16.07 -27.69 25.05
CA LYS A 274 -16.86 -28.38 26.07
C LYS A 274 -18.08 -29.08 25.46
N ALA A 275 -18.80 -28.42 24.55
CA ALA A 275 -19.95 -29.02 23.87
C ALA A 275 -19.54 -30.20 22.97
N ILE A 276 -18.40 -30.09 22.27
CA ILE A 276 -17.83 -31.20 21.48
C ILE A 276 -17.50 -32.40 22.38
N MET A 277 -16.87 -32.18 23.53
CA MET A 277 -16.58 -33.25 24.48
C MET A 277 -17.86 -33.96 24.95
N GLN A 278 -18.90 -33.19 25.28
CA GLN A 278 -20.20 -33.75 25.69
C GLN A 278 -20.87 -34.55 24.56
N LEU A 279 -20.79 -34.06 23.32
CA LEU A 279 -21.31 -34.75 22.15
C LEU A 279 -20.58 -36.08 21.94
N ASN A 280 -19.25 -36.08 22.00
CA ASN A 280 -18.44 -37.29 21.83
C ASN A 280 -18.75 -38.33 22.89
N GLU A 281 -18.91 -37.92 24.15
CA GLU A 281 -19.30 -38.83 25.24
C GLU A 281 -20.70 -39.43 25.00
N ARG A 282 -21.68 -38.61 24.58
CA ARG A 282 -23.00 -39.12 24.22
C ARG A 282 -22.95 -40.10 23.05
N THR A 283 -22.16 -39.81 22.02
CA THR A 283 -21.97 -40.70 20.87
C THR A 283 -21.37 -42.04 21.28
N ARG A 284 -20.39 -42.02 22.19
CA ARG A 284 -19.82 -43.24 22.77
C ARG A 284 -20.88 -44.07 23.51
N MET A 285 -21.63 -43.43 24.40
CA MET A 285 -22.71 -44.09 25.16
C MET A 285 -23.79 -44.66 24.22
N HIS A 286 -24.11 -43.96 23.14
CA HIS A 286 -25.04 -44.46 22.12
C HIS A 286 -24.52 -45.74 21.45
N GLY A 287 -23.24 -45.78 21.07
CA GLY A 287 -22.62 -46.97 20.49
C GLY A 287 -22.62 -48.17 21.45
N ASP A 288 -22.37 -47.94 22.75
CA ASP A 288 -22.45 -48.98 23.77
C ASP A 288 -23.88 -49.54 23.93
N LEU A 289 -24.89 -48.66 23.89
CA LEU A 289 -26.31 -49.06 23.92
C LEU A 289 -26.73 -49.82 22.65
N GLU A 290 -26.24 -49.43 21.48
CA GLU A 290 -26.49 -50.16 20.22
C GLU A 290 -25.92 -51.58 20.27
N LEU A 291 -24.72 -51.76 20.82
CA LEU A 291 -24.11 -53.07 21.04
C LEU A 291 -24.94 -53.94 21.99
N GLU A 292 -25.45 -53.35 23.07
CA GLU A 292 -26.34 -54.06 24.00
C GLU A 292 -27.67 -54.45 23.34
N HIS A 293 -28.25 -53.53 22.56
CA HIS A 293 -29.48 -53.81 21.80
C HIS A 293 -29.29 -54.95 20.81
N LEU A 294 -28.17 -54.98 20.08
CA LEU A 294 -27.85 -56.06 19.13
C LEU A 294 -27.71 -57.41 19.86
N LYS A 295 -27.03 -57.42 21.01
CA LYS A 295 -26.90 -58.62 21.84
C LYS A 295 -28.25 -59.15 22.35
N LEU A 296 -29.14 -58.25 22.77
CA LEU A 296 -30.48 -58.62 23.20
C LEU A 296 -31.32 -59.14 22.02
N GLN A 297 -31.16 -58.54 20.83
CA GLN A 297 -31.82 -59.01 19.62
C GLN A 297 -31.40 -60.45 19.26
N ASP A 298 -30.09 -60.74 19.25
CA ASP A 298 -29.57 -62.10 19.02
C ASP A 298 -30.13 -63.11 20.02
N GLN A 299 -30.27 -62.73 21.29
CA GLN A 299 -30.88 -63.58 22.32
C GLN A 299 -32.36 -63.86 22.03
N VAL A 300 -33.12 -62.83 21.64
CA VAL A 300 -34.53 -62.98 21.28
C VAL A 300 -34.68 -63.88 20.06
N GLU A 301 -33.87 -63.69 19.02
CA GLU A 301 -33.88 -64.54 17.82
C GLU A 301 -33.49 -65.99 18.16
N SER A 302 -32.50 -66.19 19.04
CA SER A 302 -32.14 -67.52 19.53
C SER A 302 -33.29 -68.20 20.29
N VAL A 303 -34.06 -67.46 21.09
CA VAL A 303 -35.21 -68.02 21.81
C VAL A 303 -36.36 -68.31 20.84
N GLN A 304 -36.64 -67.40 19.89
CA GLN A 304 -37.68 -67.60 18.87
C GLN A 304 -37.38 -68.80 17.98
N THR A 305 -36.13 -68.97 17.54
CA THR A 305 -35.70 -70.14 16.78
C THR A 305 -35.85 -71.43 17.60
N ALA A 306 -35.47 -71.43 18.88
CA ALA A 306 -35.68 -72.59 19.75
C ALA A 306 -37.17 -72.97 19.90
N LEU A 307 -38.07 -71.99 20.00
CA LEU A 307 -39.51 -72.21 20.12
C LEU A 307 -40.17 -72.65 18.81
N THR A 308 -39.67 -72.19 17.67
CA THR A 308 -40.21 -72.51 16.33
C THR A 308 -39.58 -73.75 15.70
N THR A 309 -38.45 -74.23 16.21
CA THR A 309 -37.80 -75.45 15.72
C THR A 309 -38.59 -76.69 16.16
N PRO A 310 -39.10 -77.52 15.22
CA PRO A 310 -39.84 -78.73 15.57
C PRO A 310 -38.97 -79.72 16.36
N PHE A 311 -39.52 -80.27 17.44
CA PHE A 311 -38.82 -81.18 18.38
C PHE A 311 -38.07 -82.35 17.70
N TRP A 312 -38.56 -82.85 16.56
CA TRP A 312 -37.96 -83.95 15.80
C TRP A 312 -36.72 -83.58 14.97
N LYS A 313 -36.37 -82.29 14.83
CA LYS A 313 -35.14 -81.82 14.16
C LYS A 313 -33.95 -81.61 15.13
N SER A 314 -33.99 -82.19 16.33
CA SER A 314 -32.88 -82.07 17.28
C SER A 314 -31.56 -82.58 16.68
N PRO A 315 -30.45 -81.81 16.79
CA PRO A 315 -29.17 -82.20 16.22
C PRO A 315 -28.66 -83.48 16.90
N LYS A 316 -28.42 -84.53 16.11
CA LYS A 316 -27.76 -85.76 16.57
C LYS A 316 -26.42 -85.38 17.20
N LYS A 317 -26.29 -85.56 18.52
CA LYS A 317 -25.03 -85.38 19.27
C LYS A 317 -23.93 -86.21 18.59
N LYS A 318 -23.01 -85.54 17.88
CA LYS A 318 -21.77 -86.17 17.42
C LYS A 318 -20.94 -86.50 18.67
N SER A 319 -20.66 -87.77 18.86
CA SER A 319 -19.85 -88.30 19.96
C SER A 319 -18.43 -87.72 19.93
N PRO A 320 -17.81 -87.47 21.09
CA PRO A 320 -16.44 -86.96 21.14
C PRO A 320 -15.46 -88.06 20.72
N THR A 321 -14.86 -87.90 19.54
CA THR A 321 -13.71 -88.69 19.08
C THR A 321 -12.51 -88.44 20.00
N LYS A 322 -12.18 -89.45 20.82
CA LYS A 322 -10.93 -89.58 21.59
C LYS A 322 -9.73 -89.31 20.68
N LYS A 323 -9.02 -88.19 20.90
CA LYS A 323 -7.67 -87.99 20.34
C LYS A 323 -6.69 -88.95 21.02
N GLY A 324 -6.20 -89.91 20.25
CA GLY A 324 -5.15 -90.84 20.64
C GLY A 324 -3.84 -90.11 20.89
N LYS A 325 -3.32 -90.28 22.11
CA LYS A 325 -1.98 -89.94 22.56
C LYS A 325 -1.01 -90.95 21.92
N ARG A 326 -0.07 -90.51 21.08
CA ARG A 326 1.11 -91.31 20.71
C ARG A 326 2.37 -90.55 21.11
N LYS A 327 3.23 -91.33 21.78
CA LYS A 327 4.51 -90.99 22.39
C LYS A 327 5.54 -90.58 21.35
#